data_AF-A0A914LD23-F1
#
_entry.id   AF-A0A914LD23-F1
#
_cell.length_a   1.000
_cell.length_b   1.000
_cell.length_c   1.000
_cell.angle_alpha   90.00
_cell.angle_beta   90.00
_cell.angle_gamma   90.00
#
_symmetry.space_group_name_H-M   'P 1'
#
loop_
_entity.id
_entity.type
_entity.pdbx_description
1 polymer ?
#
loop_
_entity_poly.entity_id
_entity_poly.type
_entity_poly.pdbx_seq_one_letter_code
_entity_poly.pdbx_strand_id
1 'polypeptide(L)'
;MEYIFWNRKDFDIVYNCTGINVNDIPNDQRFQIAAILCIILGCIYYPLYFPCLYSFWKNRAKNPCYILLIYLSILDIGVLWVPSFVYGFLSLNGVVYCSSPSFVYFIGCLGCEFSSYSCSFPNTYSLKNIIL
;
A
#
# COMPACT_ATOMS: atom_id res chain seq x y z
N MET A 1 2.16 -13.61 5.61
CA MET A 1 1.79 -14.52 4.50
C MET A 1 1.61 -15.98 4.92
N GLU A 2 2.01 -16.38 6.13
CA GLU A 2 2.10 -17.81 6.49
C GLU A 2 0.75 -18.51 6.69
N TYR A 3 -0.27 -17.81 7.19
CA TYR A 3 -1.56 -18.40 7.55
C TYR A 3 -2.40 -18.83 6.31
N ILE A 4 -2.28 -18.18 5.14
CA ILE A 4 -2.95 -18.64 3.90
C ILE A 4 -2.32 -19.92 3.32
N PHE A 5 -0.99 -20.03 3.40
CA PHE A 5 -0.23 -21.08 2.70
C PHE A 5 -0.04 -22.32 3.58
N TRP A 6 0.16 -22.14 4.89
CA TRP A 6 0.47 -23.23 5.82
C TRP A 6 -0.73 -23.70 6.64
N ASN A 7 -1.74 -22.85 6.87
CA ASN A 7 -2.84 -23.20 7.76
C ASN A 7 -4.21 -22.66 7.32
N ARG A 8 -4.63 -23.11 6.13
CA ARG A 8 -5.89 -22.72 5.49
C ARG A 8 -7.13 -22.97 6.37
N LYS A 9 -7.13 -24.04 7.16
CA LYS A 9 -8.25 -24.39 8.05
C LYS A 9 -8.50 -23.33 9.12
N ASP A 10 -7.45 -22.86 9.77
CA ASP A 10 -7.58 -21.83 10.82
C ASP A 10 -7.95 -20.48 10.23
N PHE A 11 -7.46 -20.17 9.02
CA PHE A 11 -7.86 -18.98 8.29
C PHE A 11 -9.35 -18.98 7.94
N ASP A 12 -9.89 -20.10 7.46
CA ASP A 12 -11.30 -20.22 7.08
C ASP A 12 -12.24 -20.14 8.30
N ILE A 13 -11.76 -20.47 9.51
CA ILE A 13 -12.53 -20.30 10.76
C ILE A 13 -12.66 -18.82 11.14
N VAL A 14 -11.58 -18.05 11.03
CA VAL A 14 -11.57 -16.63 11.44
C VAL A 14 -12.15 -15.71 10.36
N TYR A 15 -11.98 -16.06 9.08
CA TYR A 15 -12.43 -15.28 7.92
C TYR A 15 -13.54 -15.97 7.13
N ASN A 16 -14.52 -16.53 7.84
CA ASN A 16 -15.62 -17.25 7.23
C ASN A 16 -16.61 -16.30 6.52
N CYS A 17 -16.85 -16.54 5.22
CA CYS A 17 -17.79 -15.79 4.39
C CYS A 17 -19.18 -16.45 4.25
N THR A 18 -19.43 -17.63 4.85
CA THR A 18 -20.69 -18.38 4.63
C THR A 18 -21.96 -17.67 5.13
N GLY A 19 -21.84 -16.66 5.99
CA GLY A 19 -22.97 -15.90 6.52
C GLY A 19 -23.32 -14.62 5.75
N ILE A 20 -22.54 -14.24 4.73
CA ILE A 20 -22.71 -12.97 4.02
C ILE A 20 -22.84 -13.27 2.52
N ASN A 21 -24.04 -13.07 1.98
CA ASN A 21 -24.24 -13.15 0.54
C ASN A 21 -23.81 -11.83 -0.11
N VAL A 22 -22.71 -11.87 -0.87
CA VAL A 22 -22.14 -10.68 -1.52
C VAL A 22 -23.11 -10.09 -2.55
N ASN A 23 -24.10 -10.82 -3.02
CA ASN A 23 -25.07 -10.29 -4.00
C ASN A 23 -26.23 -9.53 -3.35
N ASP A 24 -26.46 -9.69 -2.04
CA ASP A 24 -27.59 -9.09 -1.33
C ASP A 24 -27.27 -7.67 -0.81
N ILE A 25 -25.99 -7.32 -0.68
CA ILE A 25 -25.57 -5.99 -0.23
C ILE A 25 -25.48 -5.08 -1.46
N PRO A 26 -26.33 -4.04 -1.57
CA PRO A 26 -26.39 -3.22 -2.76
C PRO A 26 -25.10 -2.38 -2.91
N ASN A 27 -24.68 -2.17 -4.16
CA ASN A 27 -23.36 -1.64 -4.53
C ASN A 27 -23.15 -0.17 -4.06
N ASP A 28 -24.23 0.56 -3.86
CA ASP A 28 -24.32 1.97 -3.45
C ASP A 28 -23.92 2.20 -1.98
N GLN A 29 -24.04 1.22 -1.10
CA GLN A 29 -23.64 1.33 0.32
C GLN A 29 -22.17 0.95 0.60
N ARG A 30 -21.40 0.55 -0.42
CA ARG A 30 -20.05 0.02 -0.25
C ARG A 30 -18.96 1.08 -0.42
N PHE A 31 -18.75 1.94 0.59
CA PHE A 31 -17.57 2.84 0.70
C PHE A 31 -17.09 3.54 -0.59
N GLN A 32 -17.98 3.80 -1.55
CA GLN A 32 -17.60 4.22 -2.90
C GLN A 32 -16.97 5.61 -2.90
N ILE A 33 -17.45 6.48 -2.01
CA ILE A 33 -16.92 7.83 -1.83
C ILE A 33 -15.45 7.78 -1.38
N ALA A 34 -15.12 6.91 -0.42
CA ALA A 34 -13.73 6.76 0.05
C ALA A 34 -12.83 6.23 -1.07
N ALA A 35 -13.29 5.25 -1.85
CA ALA A 35 -12.54 4.73 -2.99
C ALA A 35 -12.29 5.81 -4.06
N ILE A 36 -13.31 6.57 -4.43
CA ILE A 36 -13.20 7.67 -5.40
C ILE A 36 -12.21 8.72 -4.90
N LEU A 37 -12.30 9.12 -3.62
CA LEU A 37 -11.35 10.06 -3.02
C LEU A 37 -9.91 9.52 -3.04
N CYS A 38 -9.69 8.24 -2.71
CA CYS A 38 -8.37 7.62 -2.77
C CYS A 38 -7.78 7.56 -4.19
N ILE A 39 -8.63 7.33 -5.20
CA ILE A 39 -8.22 7.37 -6.61
C ILE A 39 -7.84 8.79 -7.02
N ILE A 40 -8.68 9.78 -6.71
CA ILE A 40 -8.42 11.19 -7.04
C ILE A 40 -7.12 11.67 -6.38
N LEU A 41 -6.97 11.41 -5.08
CA LEU A 41 -5.75 11.75 -4.34
C LEU A 41 -4.53 11.05 -4.93
N GLY A 42 -4.64 9.76 -5.27
CA GLY A 42 -3.59 9.03 -5.96
C GLY A 42 -3.17 9.70 -7.26
N CYS A 43 -4.13 10.05 -8.11
CA CYS A 43 -3.89 10.74 -9.39
C CYS A 43 -3.23 12.12 -9.22
N ILE A 44 -3.45 12.80 -8.10
CA ILE A 44 -2.81 14.10 -7.80
C ILE A 44 -1.40 13.92 -7.25
N TYR A 45 -1.22 12.99 -6.30
CA TYR A 45 0.06 12.79 -5.64
C TYR A 45 1.08 12.10 -6.54
N TYR A 46 0.69 11.14 -7.38
CA TYR A 46 1.61 10.42 -8.27
C TYR A 46 2.44 11.36 -9.18
N PRO A 47 1.84 12.29 -9.95
CA PRO A 47 2.60 13.24 -10.75
C PRO A 47 3.35 14.26 -9.91
N LEU A 48 2.94 14.52 -8.67
CA LEU A 48 3.65 15.43 -7.76
C LEU A 48 4.94 14.81 -7.19
N TYR A 49 4.99 13.49 -7.04
CA TYR A 49 6.21 12.79 -6.61
C TYR A 49 7.34 12.84 -7.65
N PHE A 50 7.03 12.83 -8.95
CA PHE A 50 8.05 12.91 -10.02
C PHE A 50 8.94 14.18 -9.99
N PRO A 51 8.40 15.41 -9.95
CA PRO A 51 9.22 16.63 -9.88
C PRO A 51 9.97 16.74 -8.55
N CYS A 52 9.39 16.25 -7.45
CA CYS A 52 10.07 16.15 -6.15
C CYS A 52 11.29 15.23 -6.22
N LEU A 53 11.14 14.04 -6.82
CA LEU A 53 12.23 13.08 -7.03
C LEU A 53 13.35 13.69 -7.87
N TYR A 54 12.99 14.41 -8.95
CA TYR A 54 13.95 15.08 -9.82
C TYR A 54 14.77 16.15 -9.07
N SER A 55 14.11 16.94 -8.22
CA SER A 55 14.76 17.96 -7.40
C SER A 55 15.77 17.36 -6.41
N PHE A 56 15.41 16.25 -5.76
CA PHE A 56 16.32 15.55 -4.86
C PHE A 56 17.48 14.92 -5.61
N TRP A 57 17.23 14.32 -6.78
CA TRP A 57 18.27 13.72 -7.60
C TRP A 57 19.32 14.73 -8.05
N LYS A 58 18.89 15.95 -8.41
CA LYS A 58 19.80 17.05 -8.77
C LYS A 58 20.67 17.50 -7.60
N ASN A 59 20.16 17.46 -6.37
CA ASN A 59 20.88 17.93 -5.18
C ASN A 59 21.57 16.81 -4.37
N ARG A 60 21.49 15.55 -4.83
CA ARG A 60 22.03 14.38 -4.11
C ARG A 60 23.52 14.46 -3.74
N ALA A 61 24.31 15.16 -4.55
CA ALA A 61 25.75 15.30 -4.32
C ALA A 61 26.10 16.25 -3.18
N LYS A 62 25.17 17.10 -2.74
CA LYS A 62 25.43 18.12 -1.71
C LYS A 62 25.33 17.55 -0.29
N ASN A 63 24.36 16.68 -0.03
CA ASN A 63 24.10 16.11 1.29
C ASN A 63 23.64 14.65 1.19
N PRO A 64 24.15 13.73 2.03
CA PRO A 64 23.68 12.35 2.07
C PRO A 64 22.21 12.23 2.48
N CYS A 65 21.66 13.25 3.15
CA CYS A 65 20.23 13.36 3.47
C CYS A 65 19.34 13.29 2.21
N TYR A 66 19.78 13.83 1.07
CA TYR A 66 19.01 13.74 -0.18
C TYR A 66 18.91 12.31 -0.72
N ILE A 67 19.88 11.43 -0.42
CA ILE A 67 19.82 10.01 -0.82
C ILE A 67 18.70 9.30 -0.05
N LEU A 68 18.56 9.61 1.24
CA LEU A 68 17.46 9.11 2.08
C LEU A 68 16.11 9.61 1.57
N LEU A 69 15.99 10.89 1.21
CA LEU A 69 14.76 11.46 0.67
C LEU A 69 14.36 10.82 -0.67
N ILE A 70 15.32 10.50 -1.55
CA ILE A 70 15.06 9.75 -2.79
C ILE A 70 14.54 8.34 -2.49
N TYR A 71 15.13 7.66 -1.51
CA TYR A 71 14.68 6.31 -1.14
C TYR A 71 13.27 6.31 -0.55
N LEU A 72 12.98 7.22 0.38
CA LEU A 72 11.66 7.37 0.98
C LEU A 72 10.60 7.72 -0.08
N SER A 73 10.91 8.60 -1.02
CA SER A 73 9.97 8.94 -2.10
C SER A 73 9.70 7.78 -3.06
N ILE A 74 10.65 6.88 -3.29
CA ILE A 74 10.40 5.64 -4.05
C ILE A 74 9.50 4.69 -3.27
N LEU A 75 9.72 4.53 -1.96
CA LEU A 75 8.86 3.71 -1.11
C LEU A 75 7.44 4.26 -1.05
N ASP A 76 7.28 5.57 -0.92
CA ASP A 76 5.97 6.22 -0.89
C ASP A 76 5.19 6.00 -2.19
N ILE A 77 5.85 6.06 -3.35
CA ILE A 77 5.22 5.73 -4.65
C ILE A 77 4.70 4.28 -4.64
N GLY A 78 5.46 3.36 -4.06
CA GLY A 78 5.05 1.95 -3.89
C GLY A 78 3.86 1.79 -2.94
N VAL A 79 3.88 2.48 -1.79
CA VAL A 79 2.77 2.49 -0.82
C VAL A 79 1.52 3.09 -1.44
N LEU A 80 1.62 4.21 -2.17
CA LEU A 80 0.47 4.90 -2.77
C LEU A 80 -0.21 4.08 -3.86
N TRP A 81 0.55 3.24 -4.57
CA TRP A 81 0.02 2.46 -5.69
C TRP A 81 -1.05 1.46 -5.25
N VAL A 82 -0.86 0.83 -4.09
CA VAL A 82 -1.76 -0.17 -3.52
C VAL A 82 -3.18 0.37 -3.22
N PRO A 83 -3.36 1.42 -2.39
CA PRO A 83 -4.68 1.94 -2.06
C PRO A 83 -5.31 2.70 -3.22
N SER A 84 -4.53 3.45 -4.00
CA SER A 84 -5.10 4.33 -5.03
C SER A 84 -5.50 3.59 -6.30
N PHE A 85 -4.67 2.66 -6.81
CA PHE A 85 -4.99 1.94 -8.04
C PHE A 85 -5.69 0.61 -7.74
N VAL A 86 -5.08 -0.22 -6.90
CA VAL A 86 -5.57 -1.60 -6.73
C VAL A 86 -6.84 -1.63 -5.90
N TYR A 87 -6.82 -1.05 -4.69
CA TYR A 87 -7.98 -1.03 -3.81
C TYR A 87 -9.09 -0.12 -4.36
N GLY A 88 -8.73 1.04 -4.93
CA GLY A 88 -9.67 1.92 -5.62
C GLY A 88 -10.43 1.20 -6.74
N PHE A 89 -9.72 0.48 -7.63
CA PHE A 89 -10.35 -0.25 -8.73
C PHE A 89 -11.19 -1.43 -8.24
N LEU A 90 -10.72 -2.19 -7.24
CA LEU A 90 -11.50 -3.28 -6.63
C LEU A 90 -12.81 -2.76 -6.01
N SER A 91 -12.73 -1.63 -5.31
CA SER A 91 -13.88 -1.03 -4.67
C SER A 91 -14.90 -0.46 -5.65
N LEU A 92 -14.47 0.04 -6.82
CA LEU A 92 -15.39 0.46 -7.89
C LEU A 92 -16.13 -0.71 -8.53
N ASN A 93 -15.45 -1.86 -8.67
CA ASN A 93 -16.07 -3.09 -9.16
C ASN A 93 -16.92 -3.80 -8.08
N GLY A 94 -17.01 -3.23 -6.87
CA GLY A 94 -17.75 -3.83 -5.75
C GLY A 94 -17.16 -5.14 -5.24
N VAL A 95 -15.91 -5.44 -5.61
CA VAL A 95 -15.23 -6.68 -5.23
C VAL A 95 -14.81 -6.57 -3.77
N VAL A 96 -15.44 -7.40 -2.94
CA VAL A 96 -15.13 -7.50 -1.51
C VAL A 96 -14.16 -8.65 -1.28
N TYR A 97 -13.59 -8.68 -0.06
CA TYR A 97 -12.72 -9.76 0.39
C TYR A 97 -13.30 -11.16 0.12
N CYS A 98 -14.61 -11.36 0.32
CA CYS A 98 -15.26 -12.65 0.11
C CYS A 98 -15.35 -13.10 -1.37
N SER A 99 -15.17 -12.21 -2.35
CA SER A 99 -15.10 -12.61 -3.77
C SER A 99 -13.72 -13.15 -4.15
N SER A 100 -12.65 -12.54 -3.64
CA SER A 100 -11.26 -12.87 -4.00
C SER A 100 -10.31 -12.71 -2.80
N PRO A 101 -10.39 -13.59 -1.78
CA PRO A 101 -9.71 -13.39 -0.50
C PRO A 101 -8.19 -13.44 -0.61
N SER A 102 -7.65 -14.32 -1.47
CA SER A 102 -6.20 -14.45 -1.67
C SER A 102 -5.57 -13.19 -2.28
N PHE A 103 -6.27 -12.56 -3.23
CA PHE A 103 -5.79 -11.37 -3.92
C PHE A 103 -5.77 -10.16 -2.97
N VAL A 104 -6.90 -9.88 -2.31
CA VAL A 104 -7.02 -8.76 -1.36
C VAL A 104 -6.01 -8.89 -0.23
N TYR A 105 -5.80 -10.11 0.27
CA TYR A 105 -4.82 -10.34 1.31
C TYR A 105 -3.39 -10.04 0.86
N PHE A 106 -2.98 -10.57 -0.31
CA PHE A 106 -1.61 -10.39 -0.81
C PHE A 106 -1.25 -8.91 -0.97
N ILE A 107 -2.19 -8.14 -1.53
CA ILE A 107 -2.06 -6.70 -1.71
C ILE A 107 -1.96 -5.95 -0.37
N GLY A 108 -2.74 -6.35 0.63
CA GLY A 108 -2.64 -5.79 1.98
C GLY A 108 -1.26 -6.02 2.60
N CYS A 109 -0.70 -7.22 2.45
CA CYS A 109 0.65 -7.52 2.91
C CYS A 109 1.71 -6.65 2.22
N LEU A 110 1.64 -6.49 0.90
CA LEU A 110 2.57 -5.64 0.16
C LEU A 110 2.58 -4.20 0.71
N GLY A 111 1.39 -3.63 0.97
CA GLY A 111 1.28 -2.29 1.57
C GLY A 111 1.96 -2.18 2.93
N CYS A 112 1.76 -3.16 3.81
CA CYS A 112 2.38 -3.19 5.13
C CYS A 112 3.91 -3.34 5.07
N GLU A 113 4.42 -4.13 4.14
CA GLU A 113 5.86 -4.31 3.94
C GLU A 113 6.52 -2.98 3.53
N PHE A 114 5.97 -2.29 2.53
CA PHE A 114 6.49 -0.99 2.10
C PHE A 114 6.49 0.05 3.23
N SER A 115 5.45 0.08 4.06
CA SER A 115 5.40 0.95 5.25
C SER A 115 6.38 0.56 6.35
N SER A 116 6.76 -0.71 6.45
CA SER A 116 7.73 -1.17 7.46
C SER A 116 9.17 -0.86 7.06
N TYR A 117 9.47 -0.90 5.76
CA TYR A 117 10.78 -0.51 5.22
C TYR A 117 11.06 0.99 5.40
N SER A 118 10.06 1.85 5.27
CA SER A 118 10.24 3.30 5.44
C SER A 118 10.64 3.68 6.87
N CYS A 119 10.15 2.96 7.89
CA CYS A 119 10.57 3.16 9.29
C CYS A 119 11.94 2.54 9.62
N SER A 120 12.28 1.39 9.06
CA SER A 120 13.50 0.65 9.41
C SER A 120 14.77 1.23 8.76
N PHE A 121 14.64 1.78 7.55
CA PHE A 121 15.77 2.29 6.77
C PHE A 121 16.49 3.50 7.40
N PRO A 122 15.80 4.59 7.83
CA PRO A 122 16.49 5.73 8.43
C PRO A 122 17.21 5.37 9.73
N ASN A 123 16.67 4.42 10.51
CA ASN A 123 17.32 3.95 11.74
C ASN A 123 18.66 3.23 11.45
N THR A 124 18.69 2.43 10.38
CA THR A 124 19.89 1.68 9.96
C THR A 124 20.96 2.60 9.34
N TYR A 125 20.55 3.63 8.58
CA TYR A 125 21.47 4.62 8.00
C TYR A 125 22.05 5.58 9.04
N SER A 126 21.25 5.99 10.03
CA SER A 126 21.73 6.81 11.15
C SER A 126 22.79 6.08 11.97
N LEU A 127 22.57 4.79 12.27
CA LEU A 127 23.55 3.94 12.94
C LEU A 127 24.86 3.78 12.15
N LYS A 128 24.80 3.61 10.82
CA LYS A 128 26.01 3.48 9.99
C LYS A 128 26.86 4.75 9.91
N ASN A 129 26.26 5.95 10.01
CA ASN A 129 26.99 7.23 10.00
C ASN A 129 27.43 7.71 11.40
N ILE A 130 26.99 7.04 12.47
CA ILE A 130 27.45 7.31 13.85
C ILE A 130 28.61 6.38 14.26
N ILE A 131 28.72 5.21 13.62
CA ILE A 131 29.74 4.18 13.92
C ILE A 131 30.98 4.29 12.99
N LEU A 132 30.93 5.13 11.95
CA LEU A 132 32.05 5.48 11.06
C LEU A 132 32.42 6.96 11.23
#